data_AF-A0A518C9X2-F1
#
_entry.id   AF-A0A518C9X2-F1
#
_cell.length_a   1.000
_cell.length_b   1.000
_cell.length_c   1.000
_cell.angle_alpha   90.00
_cell.angle_beta   90.00
_cell.angle_gamma   90.00
#
_symmetry.space_group_name_H-M   'P 1'
#
loop_
_entity.id
_entity.type
_entity.pdbx_description
1 polymer ?
#
loop_
_entity_poly.entity_id
_entity_poly.type
_entity_poly.pdbx_seq_one_letter_code
_entity_poly.pdbx_strand_id
1 'polypeptide(L)'
;MRTAVFFIVAIAAASTASAIAAESESPSIDTMTASLEQGFQALDQDHDGKLPLLEVIKAVRPLGFGAQAEASSEARGNQGRGGNRGGRGQRVGEAGRDQRGQGGGNRGGGNRGGGAGGRGGFDPAERFKSFDQDGDGVLKGSEINARLTGSKYAEDGEVSLEEFQAAFEEMRAQMASGGGHSHGGGGPSHGGGGPGGSSATTSQDAALLVSFDGNRDRLISIDEIKAALQKEVDRQTLEKLKLDKDGDGQVSKAEYAAQIEAEEGTELDEEGLDRRSRMTFSREDADQDGVITKQEITQQVLRQLSLRAEALGYCLLLASVDANDDEKISADELKKAAPSELVELLSISAEEPLARQSFYPTVRRRLARRASAIVGS
;
A
#
# COMPACT_ATOMS: atom_id res chain seq x y z
N MET A 1 19.39 -84.45 -20.50
CA MET A 1 19.48 -83.27 -21.39
C MET A 1 18.19 -82.48 -21.23
N ARG A 2 18.22 -81.37 -20.48
CA ARG A 2 17.07 -80.48 -20.30
C ARG A 2 17.54 -79.07 -20.66
N THR A 3 16.90 -78.52 -21.67
CA THR A 3 17.11 -77.21 -22.29
C THR A 3 16.66 -76.09 -21.35
N ALA A 4 17.56 -75.17 -21.02
CA ALA A 4 17.25 -73.92 -20.33
C ALA A 4 17.06 -72.82 -21.37
N VAL A 5 15.86 -72.25 -21.41
CA VAL A 5 15.48 -71.11 -22.26
C VAL A 5 15.66 -69.85 -21.43
N PHE A 6 16.59 -68.98 -21.86
CA PHE A 6 16.71 -67.61 -21.34
C PHE A 6 15.73 -66.71 -22.08
N PHE A 7 14.80 -66.11 -21.35
CA PHE A 7 13.89 -65.07 -21.84
C PHE A 7 14.39 -63.71 -21.32
N ILE A 8 14.95 -62.90 -22.21
CA ILE A 8 15.30 -61.50 -21.94
C ILE A 8 14.05 -60.66 -22.24
N VAL A 9 13.42 -60.13 -21.19
CA VAL A 9 12.35 -59.14 -21.31
C VAL A 9 12.98 -57.76 -21.10
N ALA A 10 13.20 -57.04 -22.20
CA ALA A 10 13.53 -55.62 -22.18
C ALA A 10 12.23 -54.83 -21.95
N ILE A 11 12.03 -54.34 -20.73
CA ILE A 11 10.95 -53.40 -20.40
C ILE A 11 11.43 -52.01 -20.82
N ALA A 12 10.96 -51.55 -21.97
CA ALA A 12 11.01 -50.15 -22.34
C ALA A 12 9.99 -49.39 -21.48
N ALA A 13 10.43 -48.85 -20.35
CA ALA A 13 9.67 -47.86 -19.61
C ALA A 13 9.67 -46.55 -20.42
N ALA A 14 8.67 -46.39 -21.28
CA ALA A 14 8.34 -45.10 -21.87
C ALA A 14 7.80 -44.22 -20.74
N SER A 15 8.69 -43.43 -20.15
CA SER A 15 8.34 -42.34 -19.24
C SER A 15 7.56 -41.28 -20.01
N THR A 16 6.25 -41.48 -20.14
CA THR A 16 5.32 -40.39 -20.46
C THR A 16 5.28 -39.48 -19.23
N ALA A 17 6.30 -38.61 -19.13
CA ALA A 17 6.16 -37.39 -18.36
C ALA A 17 5.03 -36.62 -19.06
N SER A 18 3.81 -36.79 -18.56
CA SER A 18 2.75 -35.82 -18.78
C SER A 18 3.30 -34.52 -18.22
N ALA A 19 3.90 -33.72 -19.10
CA ALA A 19 3.97 -32.29 -18.95
C ALA A 19 2.52 -31.81 -18.95
N ILE A 20 1.88 -31.97 -17.78
CA ILE A 20 0.80 -31.10 -17.37
C ILE A 20 1.52 -29.76 -17.28
N ALA A 21 1.56 -29.05 -18.41
CA ALA A 21 1.66 -27.61 -18.36
C ALA A 21 0.50 -27.22 -17.48
N ALA A 22 0.78 -27.00 -16.19
CA ALA A 22 -0.13 -26.35 -15.30
C ALA A 22 -0.35 -25.00 -15.96
N GLU A 23 -1.41 -24.92 -16.77
CA GLU A 23 -1.94 -23.65 -17.25
C GLU A 23 -2.05 -22.83 -15.99
N SER A 24 -1.19 -21.82 -15.88
CA SER A 24 -1.17 -20.95 -14.72
C SER A 24 -2.51 -20.23 -14.73
N GLU A 25 -3.45 -20.76 -13.95
CA GLU A 25 -4.80 -20.20 -13.89
C GLU A 25 -4.64 -18.71 -13.59
N SER A 26 -5.13 -17.89 -14.53
CA SER A 26 -5.09 -16.45 -14.39
C SER A 26 -5.80 -16.08 -13.08
N PRO A 27 -5.21 -15.21 -12.25
CA PRO A 27 -5.79 -14.86 -10.97
C PRO A 27 -7.22 -14.35 -11.16
N SER A 28 -8.16 -14.93 -10.45
CA SER A 28 -9.57 -14.54 -10.47
C SER A 28 -10.04 -14.13 -9.09
N ILE A 29 -11.18 -13.45 -9.01
CA ILE A 29 -11.75 -13.06 -7.71
C ILE A 29 -12.07 -14.29 -6.87
N ASP A 30 -12.55 -15.36 -7.48
CA ASP A 30 -12.86 -16.60 -6.76
C ASP A 30 -11.60 -17.22 -6.13
N THR A 31 -10.46 -17.21 -6.85
CA THR A 31 -9.18 -17.68 -6.28
C THR A 31 -8.68 -16.80 -5.13
N MET A 32 -8.89 -15.48 -5.21
CA MET A 32 -8.53 -14.55 -4.13
C MET A 32 -9.42 -14.75 -2.90
N THR A 33 -10.73 -14.89 -3.11
CA THR A 33 -11.70 -15.10 -2.04
C THR A 33 -11.46 -16.43 -1.35
N ALA A 34 -11.11 -17.50 -2.06
CA ALA A 34 -10.80 -18.79 -1.45
C ALA A 34 -9.65 -18.72 -0.42
N SER A 35 -8.58 -17.96 -0.71
CA SER A 35 -7.48 -17.76 0.25
C SER A 35 -7.92 -16.96 1.49
N LEU A 36 -8.80 -15.98 1.31
CA LEU A 36 -9.34 -15.20 2.43
C LEU A 36 -10.33 -16.02 3.26
N GLU A 37 -11.17 -16.82 2.61
CA GLU A 37 -12.18 -17.67 3.26
C GLU A 37 -11.54 -18.65 4.25
N GLN A 38 -10.42 -19.28 3.90
CA GLN A 38 -9.68 -20.14 4.83
C GLN A 38 -9.23 -19.39 6.11
N GLY A 39 -8.74 -18.16 5.96
CA GLY A 39 -8.35 -17.31 7.08
C GLY A 39 -9.56 -16.83 7.91
N PHE A 40 -10.69 -16.55 7.24
CA PHE A 40 -11.95 -16.19 7.91
C PHE A 40 -12.50 -17.34 8.72
N GLN A 41 -12.58 -18.55 8.16
CA GLN A 41 -13.04 -19.75 8.85
C GLN A 41 -12.20 -20.07 10.09
N ALA A 42 -10.90 -19.71 10.10
CA ALA A 42 -10.05 -19.89 11.28
C ALA A 42 -10.39 -18.94 12.44
N LEU A 43 -11.00 -17.78 12.14
CA LEU A 43 -11.42 -16.78 13.13
C LEU A 43 -12.91 -16.87 13.49
N ASP A 44 -13.74 -17.40 12.59
CA ASP A 44 -15.19 -17.54 12.73
C ASP A 44 -15.54 -18.75 13.62
N GLN A 45 -15.60 -18.50 14.93
CA GLN A 45 -15.79 -19.54 15.95
C GLN A 45 -17.22 -20.09 16.01
N ASP A 46 -18.22 -19.27 15.66
CA ASP A 46 -19.63 -19.66 15.66
C ASP A 46 -20.13 -20.14 14.29
N HIS A 47 -19.29 -20.06 13.26
CA HIS A 47 -19.53 -20.54 11.90
C HIS A 47 -20.77 -19.91 11.27
N ASP A 48 -21.01 -18.63 11.56
CA ASP A 48 -22.13 -17.88 11.00
C ASP A 48 -21.78 -17.21 9.65
N GLY A 49 -20.50 -17.32 9.24
CA GLY A 49 -19.98 -16.77 8.00
C GLY A 49 -19.71 -15.26 8.06
N LYS A 50 -19.69 -14.67 9.26
CA LYS A 50 -19.47 -13.24 9.50
C LYS A 50 -18.40 -13.04 10.55
N LEU A 51 -17.58 -12.00 10.36
CA LEU A 51 -16.59 -11.60 11.37
C LEU A 51 -16.73 -10.13 11.72
N PRO A 52 -16.68 -9.76 13.01
CA PRO A 52 -16.58 -8.36 13.40
C PRO A 52 -15.33 -7.72 12.78
N LEU A 53 -15.49 -6.63 12.04
CA LEU A 53 -14.39 -5.88 11.40
C LEU A 53 -13.28 -5.55 12.41
N LEU A 54 -13.65 -5.24 13.66
CA LEU A 54 -12.70 -4.94 14.72
C LEU A 54 -11.83 -6.16 15.09
N GLU A 55 -12.38 -7.37 15.06
CA GLU A 55 -11.63 -8.61 15.32
C GLU A 55 -10.65 -8.90 14.20
N VAL A 56 -11.09 -8.75 12.95
CA VAL A 56 -10.22 -8.84 11.77
C VAL A 56 -9.06 -7.85 11.87
N ILE A 57 -9.33 -6.58 12.21
CA ILE A 57 -8.28 -5.56 12.40
C ILE A 57 -7.31 -5.93 13.53
N LYS A 58 -7.82 -6.39 14.67
CA LYS A 58 -7.00 -6.81 15.83
C LYS A 58 -6.12 -8.01 15.49
N ALA A 59 -6.62 -8.94 14.68
CA ALA A 59 -5.91 -10.12 14.23
C ALA A 59 -4.71 -9.75 13.33
N VAL A 60 -4.92 -8.87 12.35
CA VAL A 60 -3.90 -8.61 11.31
C VAL A 60 -2.92 -7.50 11.66
N ARG A 61 -3.31 -6.54 12.51
CA ARG A 61 -2.45 -5.38 12.84
C ARG A 61 -1.12 -5.78 13.50
N PRO A 62 -1.06 -6.68 14.50
CA PRO A 62 0.20 -7.14 15.09
C PRO A 62 1.13 -7.81 14.08
N LEU A 63 0.59 -8.32 12.96
CA LEU A 63 1.36 -8.96 11.89
C LEU A 63 1.97 -7.96 10.89
N GLY A 64 1.84 -6.66 11.17
CA GLY A 64 2.30 -5.58 10.31
C GLY A 64 1.35 -5.24 9.17
N PHE A 65 0.13 -5.79 9.17
CA PHE A 65 -0.86 -5.42 8.16
C PHE A 65 -1.24 -3.95 8.32
N GLY A 66 -1.16 -3.23 7.20
CA GLY A 66 -1.50 -1.83 7.14
C GLY A 66 -0.52 -0.88 7.85
N ALA A 67 0.54 -1.41 8.48
CA ALA A 67 1.68 -0.60 8.84
C ALA A 67 2.21 0.04 7.56
N GLN A 68 2.22 1.37 7.49
CA GLN A 68 3.10 2.01 6.55
C GLN A 68 4.48 1.44 6.86
N ALA A 69 5.21 0.98 5.85
CA ALA A 69 6.62 0.71 6.05
C ALA A 69 7.18 2.06 6.50
N GLU A 70 7.25 2.27 7.83
CA GLU A 70 7.97 3.36 8.43
C GLU A 70 9.31 3.21 7.76
N ALA A 71 9.57 4.13 6.81
CA ALA A 71 10.71 4.01 5.94
C ALA A 71 11.86 3.81 6.90
N SER A 72 12.37 2.57 6.94
CA SER A 72 13.26 2.08 7.97
C SER A 72 14.55 2.84 7.70
N SER A 73 14.54 4.06 8.22
CA SER A 73 15.58 5.07 8.20
C SER A 73 16.64 4.69 9.24
N GLU A 74 16.34 3.68 10.04
CA GLU A 74 17.31 2.84 10.71
C GLU A 74 18.23 2.20 9.66
N ALA A 75 19.45 2.73 9.59
CA ALA A 75 20.65 2.12 9.05
C ALA A 75 20.87 2.12 7.53
N ARG A 76 20.27 3.03 6.75
CA ARG A 76 21.13 3.75 5.78
C ARG A 76 21.95 4.74 6.56
N GLY A 77 22.91 4.20 7.30
CA GLY A 77 23.95 4.96 7.95
C GLY A 77 24.42 6.01 6.97
N ASN A 78 24.56 7.22 7.48
CA ASN A 78 25.37 8.29 6.94
C ASN A 78 26.82 7.78 6.76
N GLN A 79 27.02 6.75 5.92
CA GLN A 79 28.30 6.36 5.36
C GLN A 79 28.65 7.52 4.49
N GLY A 80 29.47 8.38 5.08
CA GLY A 80 29.77 9.68 4.58
C GLY A 80 30.05 9.62 3.09
N ARG A 81 29.25 10.35 2.34
CA ARG A 81 29.72 11.07 1.15
C ARG A 81 30.69 12.19 1.58
N GLY A 82 31.57 11.91 2.54
CA GLY A 82 32.77 12.62 2.92
C GLY A 82 33.95 12.00 2.18
N GLY A 83 33.80 11.90 0.85
CA GLY A 83 34.81 11.39 -0.07
C GLY A 83 35.27 12.47 -1.03
N ASN A 84 35.10 13.76 -0.71
CA ASN A 84 35.86 14.84 -1.34
C ASN A 84 37.28 14.83 -0.73
N ARG A 85 37.98 13.70 -0.86
CA ARG A 85 39.41 13.62 -0.62
C ARG A 85 40.04 14.33 -1.80
N GLY A 86 40.20 15.63 -1.61
CA GLY A 86 40.94 16.49 -2.51
C GLY A 86 42.20 15.79 -2.95
N GLY A 87 42.26 15.51 -4.26
CA GLY A 87 43.50 15.44 -4.99
C GLY A 87 44.18 16.79 -4.82
N ARG A 88 44.94 16.92 -3.73
CA ARG A 88 45.93 17.96 -3.52
C ARG A 88 47.00 17.74 -4.57
N GLY A 89 46.72 18.23 -5.77
CA GLY A 89 47.74 18.51 -6.76
C GLY A 89 48.73 19.48 -6.12
N GLN A 90 49.94 18.98 -5.87
CA GLN A 90 51.12 19.81 -5.90
C GLN A 90 51.22 20.40 -7.31
N ARG A 91 50.67 21.60 -7.50
CA ARG A 91 51.15 22.53 -8.51
C ARG A 91 51.73 23.73 -7.78
N VAL A 92 53.05 23.65 -7.65
CA VAL A 92 53.95 24.78 -7.50
C VAL A 92 53.89 25.59 -8.80
N GLY A 93 53.86 26.93 -8.70
CA GLY A 93 53.83 27.86 -9.83
C GLY A 93 52.52 28.66 -9.83
N GLU A 94 52.34 29.68 -8.98
CA GLU A 94 53.01 30.99 -9.00
C GLU A 94 52.58 31.85 -10.21
N ALA A 95 52.23 33.10 -9.87
CA ALA A 95 51.92 34.25 -10.72
C ALA A 95 50.52 34.32 -11.37
N GLY A 96 49.66 35.15 -10.77
CA GLY A 96 49.02 36.20 -11.54
C GLY A 96 47.51 36.36 -11.41
N ARG A 97 47.14 37.57 -10.97
CA ARG A 97 46.04 38.40 -11.50
C ARG A 97 44.75 38.47 -10.68
N ASP A 98 44.73 39.52 -9.85
CA ASP A 98 43.68 40.54 -9.75
C ASP A 98 42.41 40.36 -10.59
N GLN A 99 41.25 40.35 -9.91
CA GLN A 99 40.07 41.21 -10.16
C GLN A 99 38.93 40.74 -9.25
N ARG A 100 38.63 41.43 -8.13
CA ARG A 100 37.74 42.61 -8.00
C ARG A 100 36.37 42.44 -8.68
N GLY A 101 35.35 42.31 -7.85
CA GLY A 101 33.92 42.47 -8.14
C GLY A 101 33.14 41.84 -6.97
N GLN A 102 32.87 42.53 -5.86
CA GLN A 102 32.02 43.73 -5.74
C GLN A 102 30.76 43.61 -6.61
N GLY A 103 29.81 42.84 -6.11
CA GLY A 103 28.45 42.73 -6.64
C GLY A 103 27.45 42.67 -5.49
N GLY A 104 27.34 43.78 -4.75
CA GLY A 104 26.27 44.00 -3.78
C GLY A 104 24.93 44.08 -4.50
N GLY A 105 24.17 43.00 -4.46
CA GLY A 105 22.82 42.89 -5.00
C GLY A 105 21.78 43.13 -3.92
N ASN A 106 21.36 44.39 -3.83
CA ASN A 106 20.24 44.93 -3.08
C ASN A 106 18.96 44.05 -3.22
N ARG A 107 18.68 43.18 -2.24
CA ARG A 107 17.39 42.47 -2.18
C ARG A 107 16.37 43.35 -1.49
N GLY A 108 15.61 44.06 -2.32
CA GLY A 108 14.55 44.97 -1.93
C GLY A 108 13.57 44.34 -0.95
N GLY A 109 13.35 45.08 0.14
CA GLY A 109 12.23 44.90 1.06
C GLY A 109 10.92 45.15 0.32
N GLY A 110 10.37 44.07 -0.24
CA GLY A 110 8.99 44.03 -0.67
C GLY A 110 8.09 43.91 0.55
N ASN A 111 7.57 45.05 1.00
CA ASN A 111 6.46 45.17 1.92
C ASN A 111 5.21 44.52 1.29
N ARG A 112 5.15 43.19 1.27
CA ARG A 112 3.92 42.45 0.98
C ARG A 112 3.05 42.59 2.22
N GLY A 113 2.23 43.64 2.21
CA GLY A 113 1.01 43.71 3.00
C GLY A 113 0.15 42.52 2.62
N GLY A 114 0.43 41.38 3.26
CA GLY A 114 -0.44 40.24 3.29
C GLY A 114 -1.68 40.72 4.00
N GLY A 115 -2.72 41.05 3.22
CA GLY A 115 -4.07 41.05 3.72
C GLY A 115 -4.23 39.71 4.43
N ALA A 116 -4.28 39.78 5.76
CA ALA A 116 -4.82 38.73 6.59
C ALA A 116 -6.27 38.58 6.14
N GLY A 117 -6.47 37.86 5.03
CA GLY A 117 -7.74 37.27 4.69
C GLY A 117 -8.06 36.43 5.89
N GLY A 118 -8.92 36.97 6.75
CA GLY A 118 -9.41 36.30 7.94
C GLY A 118 -9.82 34.93 7.47
N ARG A 119 -9.05 33.93 7.88
CA ARG A 119 -9.32 32.52 7.64
C ARG A 119 -10.76 32.36 8.08
N GLY A 120 -11.67 32.17 7.10
CA GLY A 120 -13.11 32.30 7.28
C GLY A 120 -13.50 31.67 8.61
N GLY A 121 -14.14 32.48 9.47
CA GLY A 121 -14.54 32.04 10.79
C GLY A 121 -15.23 30.70 10.65
N PHE A 122 -14.64 29.68 11.25
CA PHE A 122 -15.15 28.33 11.14
C PHE A 122 -16.50 28.27 11.84
N ASP A 123 -17.60 28.26 11.09
CA ASP A 123 -18.95 28.15 11.63
C ASP A 123 -19.30 26.67 11.86
N PRO A 124 -19.48 26.23 13.13
CA PRO A 124 -19.86 24.85 13.44
C PRO A 124 -21.18 24.44 12.78
N ALA A 125 -22.12 25.36 12.58
CA ALA A 125 -23.42 25.04 11.99
C ALA A 125 -23.32 24.69 10.50
N GLU A 126 -22.44 25.35 9.75
CA GLU A 126 -22.17 24.99 8.35
C GLU A 126 -21.48 23.62 8.26
N ARG A 127 -20.57 23.32 9.19
CA ARG A 127 -19.91 22.01 9.23
C ARG A 127 -20.89 20.90 9.58
N PHE A 128 -21.79 21.14 10.54
CA PHE A 128 -22.84 20.19 10.90
C PHE A 128 -23.69 19.82 9.69
N LYS A 129 -24.19 20.83 8.95
CA LYS A 129 -24.95 20.62 7.70
C LYS A 129 -24.19 19.85 6.62
N SER A 130 -22.86 19.87 6.64
CA SER A 130 -22.06 19.09 5.69
C SER A 130 -21.94 17.61 6.07
N PHE A 131 -22.20 17.27 7.33
CA PHE A 131 -22.19 15.90 7.84
C PHE A 131 -23.58 15.28 7.92
N ASP A 132 -24.60 16.10 8.16
CA ASP A 132 -26.02 15.75 8.19
C ASP A 132 -26.52 15.57 6.74
N GLN A 133 -26.39 14.35 6.22
CA GLN A 133 -26.62 14.06 4.80
C GLN A 133 -28.11 13.99 4.46
N ASP A 134 -28.94 13.55 5.40
CA ASP A 134 -30.38 13.48 5.25
C ASP A 134 -31.10 14.75 5.70
N GLY A 135 -30.42 15.63 6.43
CA GLY A 135 -30.93 16.94 6.83
C GLY A 135 -31.94 16.86 7.98
N ASP A 136 -31.91 15.77 8.76
CA ASP A 136 -32.83 15.54 9.88
C ASP A 136 -32.45 16.33 11.15
N GLY A 137 -31.26 16.97 11.15
CA GLY A 137 -30.73 17.75 12.25
C GLY A 137 -29.97 16.93 13.30
N VAL A 138 -29.69 15.66 13.03
CA VAL A 138 -29.06 14.71 13.95
C VAL A 138 -28.08 13.80 13.20
N LEU A 139 -26.79 13.84 13.53
CA LEU A 139 -25.82 12.93 12.92
C LEU A 139 -25.96 11.53 13.50
N LYS A 140 -26.15 10.50 12.65
CA LYS A 140 -26.28 9.11 13.09
C LYS A 140 -25.30 8.18 12.38
N GLY A 141 -24.93 7.09 13.05
CA GLY A 141 -24.18 5.98 12.45
C GLY A 141 -22.89 6.44 11.73
N SER A 142 -22.93 6.43 10.39
CA SER A 142 -21.79 6.80 9.56
C SER A 142 -21.55 8.30 9.36
N GLU A 143 -22.51 9.14 9.75
CA GLU A 143 -22.37 10.61 9.72
C GLU A 143 -21.51 11.13 10.88
N ILE A 144 -21.47 10.36 11.98
CA ILE A 144 -20.63 10.64 13.14
C ILE A 144 -19.18 10.31 12.79
N ASN A 145 -18.37 11.35 12.62
CA ASN A 145 -16.94 11.22 12.41
C ASN A 145 -16.26 10.51 13.58
N ALA A 146 -15.23 9.69 13.32
CA ALA A 146 -14.47 8.90 14.30
C ALA A 146 -13.97 9.69 15.52
N ARG A 147 -13.81 11.03 15.41
CA ARG A 147 -13.44 11.91 16.53
C ARG A 147 -14.58 12.21 17.50
N LEU A 148 -15.83 12.15 17.05
CA LEU A 148 -17.03 12.31 17.87
C LEU A 148 -17.47 10.96 18.44
N THR A 149 -17.22 9.87 17.70
CA THR A 149 -17.47 8.50 18.14
C THR A 149 -16.60 8.20 19.38
N GLY A 150 -17.23 8.09 20.55
CA GLY A 150 -16.54 7.89 21.84
C GLY A 150 -16.32 9.17 22.67
N SER A 151 -16.80 10.32 22.19
CA SER A 151 -16.99 11.49 23.06
C SER A 151 -18.25 11.34 23.90
N LYS A 152 -18.33 12.07 25.02
CA LYS A 152 -19.53 12.16 25.87
C LYS A 152 -20.77 12.74 25.17
N TYR A 153 -20.60 13.22 23.93
CA TYR A 153 -21.63 13.85 23.11
C TYR A 153 -22.28 12.89 22.10
N ALA A 154 -21.88 11.61 22.10
CA ALA A 154 -22.41 10.59 21.20
C ALA A 154 -22.72 9.28 21.96
N GLU A 155 -23.11 9.38 23.24
CA GLU A 155 -23.33 8.22 24.12
C GLU A 155 -24.56 7.40 23.71
N ASP A 156 -25.57 8.05 23.14
CA ASP A 156 -26.80 7.41 22.63
C ASP A 156 -26.70 7.01 21.14
N GLY A 157 -25.56 7.27 20.49
CA GLY A 157 -25.34 6.98 19.08
C GLY A 157 -25.90 8.02 18.11
N GLU A 158 -26.40 9.14 18.63
CA GLU A 158 -26.90 10.29 17.88
C GLU A 158 -26.10 11.54 18.29
N VAL A 159 -25.95 12.53 17.40
CA VAL A 159 -25.32 13.81 17.74
C VAL A 159 -26.15 14.95 17.17
N SER A 160 -26.84 15.68 18.03
CA SER A 160 -27.57 16.88 17.67
C SER A 160 -26.64 18.05 17.34
N LEU A 161 -27.17 19.10 16.69
CA LEU A 161 -26.42 20.34 16.42
C LEU A 161 -25.83 20.96 17.69
N GLU A 162 -26.56 20.90 18.80
CA GLU A 162 -26.16 21.47 20.09
C GLU A 162 -24.99 20.70 20.69
N GLU A 163 -25.04 19.36 20.66
CA GLU A 163 -23.96 18.48 21.10
C GLU A 163 -22.71 18.62 20.23
N PHE A 164 -22.89 18.76 18.91
CA PHE A 164 -21.80 19.00 17.99
C PHE A 164 -21.11 20.35 18.25
N GLN A 165 -21.88 21.42 18.53
CA GLN A 165 -21.35 22.73 18.90
C GLN A 165 -20.55 22.66 20.21
N ALA A 166 -21.09 21.98 21.22
CA ALA A 166 -20.41 21.78 22.50
C ALA A 166 -19.10 21.00 22.35
N ALA A 167 -19.11 19.90 21.58
CA ALA A 167 -17.91 19.12 21.27
C ALA A 167 -16.86 19.96 20.54
N PHE A 168 -17.30 20.82 19.62
CA PHE A 168 -16.41 21.68 18.84
C PHE A 168 -15.81 22.81 19.69
N GLU A 169 -16.60 23.40 20.59
CA GLU A 169 -16.14 24.43 21.52
C GLU A 169 -15.15 23.85 22.53
N GLU A 170 -15.38 22.64 23.04
CA GLU A 170 -14.43 21.92 23.90
C GLU A 170 -13.12 21.63 23.18
N MET A 171 -13.16 21.13 21.94
CA MET A 171 -11.97 20.91 21.12
C MET A 171 -11.22 22.22 20.84
N ARG A 172 -11.95 23.31 20.59
CA ARG A 172 -11.38 24.65 20.39
C ARG A 172 -10.72 25.16 21.67
N ALA A 173 -11.37 25.00 22.82
CA ALA A 173 -10.82 25.35 24.12
C ALA A 173 -9.57 24.51 24.43
N GLN A 174 -9.57 23.22 24.09
CA GLN A 174 -8.40 22.34 24.23
C GLN A 174 -7.25 22.78 23.31
N MET A 175 -7.53 23.23 22.08
CA MET A 175 -6.50 23.81 21.20
C MET A 175 -6.02 25.19 21.66
N ALA A 176 -6.89 26.00 22.28
CA ALA A 176 -6.52 27.31 22.80
C ALA A 176 -5.70 27.20 24.10
N SER A 177 -5.99 26.21 24.94
CA SER A 177 -5.26 25.91 26.20
C SER A 177 -4.03 25.03 25.97
N GLY A 178 -4.09 24.16 24.96
CA GLY A 178 -3.03 23.26 24.52
C GLY A 178 -1.97 23.96 23.68
N GLY A 179 -1.27 24.91 24.29
CA GLY A 179 0.13 25.17 24.00
C GLY A 179 0.44 25.81 22.65
N GLY A 180 0.47 27.14 22.63
CA GLY A 180 1.36 27.89 21.76
C GLY A 180 2.80 27.39 21.91
N HIS A 181 3.19 26.46 21.04
CA HIS A 181 4.58 26.26 20.71
C HIS A 181 4.99 27.49 19.91
N SER A 182 5.36 28.52 20.66
CA SER A 182 6.18 29.63 20.19
C SER A 182 7.46 29.00 19.64
N HIS A 183 7.44 28.63 18.37
CA HIS A 183 8.67 28.37 17.61
C HIS A 183 9.34 29.73 17.45
N GLY A 184 10.08 30.10 18.49
CA GLY A 184 10.86 31.31 18.56
C GLY A 184 11.80 31.40 17.36
N GLY A 185 11.76 32.58 16.75
CA GLY A 185 12.74 33.19 15.85
C GLY A 185 14.01 32.40 15.60
N GLY A 186 13.98 31.63 14.52
CA GLY A 186 15.17 31.01 13.93
C GLY A 186 14.81 30.57 12.53
N GLY A 187 14.77 31.53 11.60
CA GLY A 187 14.42 31.23 10.22
C GLY A 187 15.41 30.26 9.57
N PRO A 188 14.89 29.28 8.83
CA PRO A 188 15.55 28.80 7.63
C PRO A 188 14.65 29.07 6.43
N SER A 189 15.19 29.86 5.51
CA SER A 189 15.07 29.69 4.07
C SER A 189 13.82 28.94 3.57
N HIS A 190 12.87 29.71 3.03
CA HIS A 190 11.84 29.22 2.12
C HIS A 190 12.47 28.49 0.91
N GLY A 191 12.67 27.18 1.02
CA GLY A 191 12.59 26.25 -0.09
C GLY A 191 11.20 25.61 -0.04
N GLY A 192 10.47 25.66 -1.15
CA GLY A 192 9.06 25.25 -1.24
C GLY A 192 8.79 23.85 -0.72
N GLY A 193 8.34 23.76 0.54
CA GLY A 193 7.65 22.60 1.07
C GLY A 193 6.19 22.71 0.68
N GLY A 194 5.76 21.86 -0.24
CA GLY A 194 4.35 21.65 -0.55
C GLY A 194 3.52 21.33 0.70
N PRO A 195 2.18 21.34 0.60
CA PRO A 195 1.25 21.16 1.72
C PRO A 195 1.38 19.76 2.34
N GLY A 196 2.43 19.59 3.16
CA GLY A 196 2.87 18.37 3.82
C GLY A 196 2.38 18.28 5.26
N GLY A 197 1.07 18.45 5.46
CA GLY A 197 0.43 17.72 6.54
C GLY A 197 0.42 16.28 6.08
N SER A 198 1.40 15.47 6.51
CA SER A 198 1.31 14.01 6.45
C SER A 198 0.15 13.58 7.34
N SER A 199 -1.09 13.82 6.88
CA SER A 199 -2.22 12.99 7.22
C SER A 199 -1.71 11.59 6.99
N ALA A 200 -1.56 10.81 8.05
CA ALA A 200 -1.08 9.43 7.99
C ALA A 200 -1.91 8.75 6.90
N THR A 201 -1.35 8.64 5.70
CA THR A 201 -2.09 8.21 4.53
C THR A 201 -2.43 6.77 4.82
N THR A 202 -3.69 6.48 5.14
CA THR A 202 -4.13 5.13 5.45
C THR A 202 -3.57 4.22 4.38
N SER A 203 -2.78 3.23 4.78
CA SER A 203 -2.15 2.33 3.83
C SER A 203 -3.25 1.75 2.93
N GLN A 204 -2.95 1.61 1.64
CA GLN A 204 -3.94 1.08 0.69
C GLN A 204 -4.52 -0.28 1.15
N ASP A 205 -3.73 -1.04 1.91
CA ASP A 205 -4.11 -2.32 2.52
C ASP A 205 -5.15 -2.14 3.62
N ALA A 206 -4.97 -1.18 4.53
CA ALA A 206 -5.98 -0.84 5.52
C ALA A 206 -7.26 -0.30 4.88
N ALA A 207 -7.15 0.51 3.82
CA ALA A 207 -8.31 0.99 3.07
C ALA A 207 -9.10 -0.16 2.40
N LEU A 208 -8.39 -1.14 1.84
CA LEU A 208 -9.00 -2.34 1.25
C LEU A 208 -9.76 -3.16 2.30
N LEU A 209 -9.17 -3.38 3.48
CA LEU A 209 -9.83 -4.10 4.57
C LEU A 209 -11.12 -3.40 5.01
N VAL A 210 -11.09 -2.08 5.17
CA VAL A 210 -12.27 -1.30 5.54
C VAL A 210 -13.35 -1.37 4.45
N SER A 211 -12.95 -1.46 3.18
CA SER A 211 -13.93 -1.57 2.08
C SER A 211 -14.70 -2.91 2.06
N PHE A 212 -14.27 -3.92 2.80
CA PHE A 212 -14.99 -5.19 2.93
C PHE A 212 -16.29 -5.04 3.71
N ASP A 213 -16.40 -4.06 4.61
CA ASP A 213 -17.65 -3.73 5.31
C ASP A 213 -18.48 -2.77 4.43
N GLY A 214 -19.08 -3.32 3.37
CA GLY A 214 -19.76 -2.55 2.33
C GLY A 214 -21.07 -1.90 2.82
N ASN A 215 -21.77 -2.56 3.73
CA ASN A 215 -23.03 -2.10 4.30
C ASN A 215 -22.85 -1.28 5.61
N ARG A 216 -21.63 -1.21 6.15
CA ARG A 216 -21.26 -0.50 7.39
C ARG A 216 -21.90 -1.06 8.66
N ASP A 217 -22.22 -2.34 8.68
CA ASP A 217 -22.76 -3.01 9.87
C ASP A 217 -21.66 -3.50 10.83
N ARG A 218 -20.39 -3.29 10.46
CA ARG A 218 -19.18 -3.70 11.20
C ARG A 218 -18.98 -5.21 11.26
N LEU A 219 -19.73 -5.97 10.48
CA LEU A 219 -19.50 -7.38 10.20
C LEU A 219 -18.97 -7.48 8.77
N ILE A 220 -18.09 -8.44 8.52
CA ILE A 220 -17.60 -8.74 7.19
C ILE A 220 -18.05 -10.15 6.85
N SER A 221 -18.78 -10.28 5.75
CA SER A 221 -19.12 -11.57 5.12
C SER A 221 -18.26 -11.84 3.88
N ILE A 222 -18.18 -13.11 3.48
CA ILE A 222 -17.44 -13.53 2.27
C ILE A 222 -18.01 -12.87 0.99
N ASP A 223 -19.32 -12.69 0.91
CA ASP A 223 -19.97 -12.03 -0.23
C ASP A 223 -19.55 -10.56 -0.33
N GLU A 224 -19.43 -9.87 0.80
CA GLU A 224 -18.97 -8.48 0.80
C GLU A 224 -17.49 -8.36 0.43
N ILE A 225 -16.64 -9.29 0.86
CA ILE A 225 -15.24 -9.37 0.41
C ILE A 225 -15.20 -9.51 -1.12
N LYS A 226 -15.97 -10.44 -1.68
CA LYS A 226 -16.03 -10.67 -3.13
C LYS A 226 -16.49 -9.42 -3.88
N ALA A 227 -17.55 -8.78 -3.39
CA ALA A 227 -18.07 -7.53 -3.97
C ALA A 227 -17.05 -6.38 -3.87
N ALA A 228 -16.36 -6.25 -2.74
CA ALA A 228 -15.34 -5.23 -2.53
C ALA A 228 -14.11 -5.44 -3.41
N LEU A 229 -13.64 -6.68 -3.57
CA LEU A 229 -12.56 -7.04 -4.49
C LEU A 229 -12.94 -6.72 -5.94
N GLN A 230 -14.15 -7.07 -6.38
CA GLN A 230 -14.64 -6.73 -7.72
C GLN A 230 -14.66 -5.22 -7.93
N LYS A 231 -15.22 -4.47 -6.97
CA LYS A 231 -15.26 -3.00 -7.02
C LYS A 231 -13.86 -2.39 -7.08
N GLU A 232 -12.89 -2.95 -6.35
CA GLU A 232 -11.51 -2.49 -6.37
C GLU A 232 -10.80 -2.80 -7.69
N VAL A 233 -11.05 -3.98 -8.29
CA VAL A 233 -10.58 -4.33 -9.64
C VAL A 233 -11.10 -3.33 -10.65
N ASP A 234 -12.41 -3.06 -10.64
CA ASP A 234 -13.05 -2.13 -11.56
C ASP A 234 -12.52 -0.71 -11.36
N ARG A 235 -12.39 -0.25 -10.11
CA ARG A 235 -11.86 1.07 -9.78
C ARG A 235 -10.44 1.27 -10.31
N GLN A 236 -9.52 0.34 -10.02
CA GLN A 236 -8.13 0.45 -10.47
C GLN A 236 -8.00 0.31 -11.99
N THR A 237 -8.81 -0.55 -12.61
CA THR A 237 -8.85 -0.71 -14.07
C THR A 237 -9.30 0.59 -14.74
N LEU A 238 -10.39 1.20 -14.25
CA LEU A 238 -10.89 2.48 -14.75
C LEU A 238 -9.91 3.62 -14.51
N GLU A 239 -9.19 3.63 -13.38
CA GLU A 239 -8.15 4.62 -13.12
C GLU A 239 -7.01 4.56 -14.13
N LYS A 240 -6.59 3.35 -14.53
CA LYS A 240 -5.59 3.17 -15.59
C LYS A 240 -6.13 3.51 -16.98
N LEU A 241 -7.39 3.22 -17.26
CA LEU A 241 -8.03 3.62 -18.52
C LEU A 241 -8.24 5.14 -18.65
N LYS A 242 -8.03 5.95 -17.61
CA LYS A 242 -7.98 7.43 -17.78
C LYS A 242 -6.80 7.90 -18.65
N LEU A 243 -5.84 7.01 -18.92
CA LEU A 243 -4.73 7.24 -19.82
C LEU A 243 -5.18 7.22 -21.28
N ASP A 244 -6.16 6.39 -21.63
CA ASP A 244 -6.80 6.31 -22.94
C ASP A 244 -7.54 7.63 -23.22
N LYS A 245 -6.95 8.46 -24.08
CA LYS A 245 -7.45 9.81 -24.41
C LYS A 245 -8.36 9.79 -25.63
N ASP A 246 -8.13 8.86 -26.56
CA ASP A 246 -8.92 8.76 -27.77
C ASP A 246 -10.17 7.86 -27.62
N GLY A 247 -10.24 7.09 -26.54
CA GLY A 247 -11.38 6.28 -26.15
C GLY A 247 -11.50 4.97 -26.90
N ASP A 248 -10.40 4.44 -27.44
CA ASP A 248 -10.37 3.20 -28.21
C ASP A 248 -10.37 1.92 -27.34
N GLY A 249 -10.24 2.08 -26.01
CA GLY A 249 -10.21 0.99 -25.05
C GLY A 249 -8.83 0.38 -24.82
N GLN A 250 -7.78 1.01 -25.36
CA GLN A 250 -6.39 0.62 -25.27
C GLN A 250 -5.56 1.84 -24.83
N VAL A 251 -4.36 1.59 -24.30
CA VAL A 251 -3.43 2.66 -23.92
C VAL A 251 -2.19 2.53 -24.78
N SER A 252 -2.03 3.46 -25.72
CA SER A 252 -0.84 3.53 -26.57
C SER A 252 0.38 4.03 -25.78
N LYS A 253 1.59 3.79 -26.31
CA LYS A 253 2.84 4.32 -25.71
C LYS A 253 2.83 5.84 -25.56
N ALA A 254 2.26 6.55 -26.54
CA ALA A 254 2.20 8.01 -26.53
C ALA A 254 1.29 8.53 -25.40
N GLU A 255 0.15 7.87 -25.17
CA GLU A 255 -0.77 8.20 -24.07
C GLU A 255 -0.16 7.88 -22.71
N TYR A 256 0.52 6.73 -22.62
CA TYR A 256 1.25 6.35 -21.41
C TYR A 256 2.36 7.36 -21.08
N ALA A 257 3.14 7.79 -22.07
CA ALA A 257 4.18 8.79 -21.93
C ALA A 257 3.64 10.16 -21.49
N ALA A 258 2.49 10.57 -22.04
CA ALA A 258 1.89 11.88 -21.75
C ALA A 258 1.47 12.07 -20.29
N GLN A 259 1.21 10.98 -19.54
CA GLN A 259 0.83 11.06 -18.14
C GLN A 259 2.02 11.00 -17.18
N ILE A 260 3.13 10.40 -17.59
CA ILE A 260 4.30 10.28 -16.72
C ILE A 260 5.05 11.60 -16.75
N GLU A 261 5.03 12.32 -15.63
CA GLU A 261 5.92 13.45 -15.42
C GLU A 261 7.36 12.93 -15.45
N ALA A 262 8.04 13.16 -16.57
CA ALA A 262 9.45 12.86 -16.70
C ALA A 262 10.23 13.59 -15.59
N GLU A 263 11.06 12.86 -14.86
CA GLU A 263 11.96 13.48 -13.90
C GLU A 263 12.88 14.46 -14.63
N GLU A 264 13.02 15.68 -14.11
CA GLU A 264 13.82 16.71 -14.75
C GLU A 264 15.25 16.20 -15.00
N GLY A 265 15.64 16.10 -16.28
CA GLY A 265 16.96 15.62 -16.69
C GLY A 265 17.02 14.15 -17.12
N THR A 266 15.92 13.41 -17.18
CA THR A 266 15.90 12.09 -17.81
C THR A 266 15.88 12.21 -19.34
N GLU A 267 16.75 11.46 -20.01
CA GLU A 267 16.70 11.32 -21.47
C GLU A 267 15.43 10.54 -21.86
N LEU A 268 14.58 11.19 -22.66
CA LEU A 268 13.40 10.57 -23.26
C LEU A 268 13.77 10.01 -24.64
N ASP A 269 13.20 8.87 -24.97
CA ASP A 269 13.33 8.27 -26.30
C ASP A 269 12.38 8.93 -27.32
N GLU A 270 12.37 8.42 -28.56
CA GLU A 270 11.50 8.90 -29.65
C GLU A 270 10.00 8.79 -29.34
N GLU A 271 9.62 7.92 -28.39
CA GLU A 271 8.24 7.69 -27.95
C GLU A 271 7.88 8.55 -26.71
N GLY A 272 8.82 9.39 -26.24
CA GLY A 272 8.63 10.25 -25.08
C GLY A 272 8.73 9.51 -23.73
N LEU A 273 9.21 8.27 -23.72
CA LEU A 273 9.37 7.48 -22.50
C LEU A 273 10.81 7.56 -21.99
N ASP A 274 10.96 7.59 -20.67
CA ASP A 274 12.25 7.29 -20.06
C ASP A 274 12.46 5.76 -19.99
N ARG A 275 13.70 5.32 -19.68
CA ARG A 275 14.04 3.90 -19.59
C ARG A 275 13.16 3.11 -18.61
N ARG A 276 12.79 3.69 -17.46
CA ARG A 276 11.97 3.04 -16.43
C ARG A 276 10.51 2.95 -16.88
N SER A 277 9.99 4.00 -17.49
CA SER A 277 8.64 4.06 -18.05
C SER A 277 8.47 3.06 -19.18
N ARG A 278 9.46 2.93 -20.08
CA ARG A 278 9.51 1.89 -21.11
C ARG A 278 9.52 0.46 -20.54
N MET A 279 10.34 0.21 -19.51
CA MET A 279 10.35 -1.10 -18.85
C MET A 279 9.01 -1.41 -18.16
N THR A 280 8.31 -0.38 -17.66
CA THR A 280 7.00 -0.56 -17.03
C THR A 280 5.94 -0.86 -18.09
N PHE A 281 5.89 -0.08 -19.17
CA PHE A 281 5.01 -0.31 -20.31
C PHE A 281 5.19 -1.74 -20.86
N SER A 282 6.43 -2.14 -21.16
CA SER A 282 6.75 -3.48 -21.71
C SER A 282 6.40 -4.64 -20.76
N ARG A 283 6.13 -4.36 -19.49
CA ARG A 283 5.69 -5.35 -18.51
C ARG A 283 4.15 -5.41 -18.40
N GLU A 284 3.48 -4.32 -18.78
CA GLU A 284 2.02 -4.21 -18.78
C GLU A 284 1.41 -4.68 -20.10
N ASP A 285 2.09 -4.39 -21.22
CA ASP A 285 1.86 -4.94 -22.55
C ASP A 285 2.40 -6.39 -22.60
N ALA A 286 1.50 -7.35 -22.36
CA ALA A 286 1.84 -8.74 -22.12
C ALA A 286 2.11 -9.50 -23.41
N ASP A 287 1.42 -9.14 -24.50
CA ASP A 287 1.63 -9.74 -25.82
C ASP A 287 2.61 -8.96 -26.71
N GLN A 288 3.10 -7.81 -26.24
CA GLN A 288 4.11 -6.97 -26.88
C GLN A 288 3.65 -6.39 -28.22
N ASP A 289 2.36 -6.13 -28.37
CA ASP A 289 1.78 -5.55 -29.59
C ASP A 289 1.94 -4.02 -29.66
N GLY A 290 2.43 -3.39 -28.58
CA GLY A 290 2.71 -1.96 -28.49
C GLY A 290 1.56 -1.13 -27.94
N VAL A 291 0.47 -1.75 -27.48
CA VAL A 291 -0.65 -1.12 -26.79
C VAL A 291 -0.97 -1.90 -25.51
N ILE A 292 -1.60 -1.26 -24.53
CA ILE A 292 -2.06 -1.96 -23.32
C ILE A 292 -3.58 -2.00 -23.34
N THR A 293 -4.15 -3.17 -23.55
CA THR A 293 -5.59 -3.37 -23.60
C THR A 293 -6.24 -3.33 -22.21
N LYS A 294 -7.55 -3.06 -22.15
CA LYS A 294 -8.34 -3.21 -20.91
C LYS A 294 -8.15 -4.59 -20.24
N GLN A 295 -8.01 -5.66 -21.02
CA GLN A 295 -7.87 -7.01 -20.49
C GLN A 295 -6.54 -7.17 -19.75
N GLU A 296 -5.45 -6.67 -20.32
CA GLU A 296 -4.13 -6.70 -19.69
C GLU A 296 -4.07 -5.84 -18.44
N ILE A 297 -4.66 -4.64 -18.48
CA ILE A 297 -4.83 -3.79 -17.29
C ILE A 297 -5.56 -4.57 -16.19
N THR A 298 -6.69 -5.19 -16.53
CA THR A 298 -7.51 -5.95 -15.56
C THR A 298 -6.74 -7.12 -14.98
N GLN A 299 -6.03 -7.89 -15.82
CA GLN A 299 -5.22 -9.02 -15.39
C GLN A 299 -4.06 -8.59 -14.49
N GLN A 300 -3.43 -7.46 -14.79
CA GLN A 300 -2.38 -6.91 -13.93
C GLN A 300 -2.94 -6.46 -12.57
N VAL A 301 -4.10 -5.80 -12.56
CA VAL A 301 -4.79 -5.39 -11.32
C VAL A 301 -5.18 -6.63 -10.50
N LEU A 302 -5.76 -7.66 -11.12
CA LEU A 302 -6.08 -8.94 -10.49
C LEU A 302 -4.85 -9.60 -9.88
N ARG A 303 -3.72 -9.63 -10.61
CA ARG A 303 -2.45 -10.16 -10.08
C ARG A 303 -1.94 -9.37 -8.88
N GLN A 304 -2.07 -8.04 -8.87
CA GLN A 304 -1.63 -7.23 -7.72
C GLN A 304 -2.54 -7.42 -6.51
N LEU A 305 -3.85 -7.47 -6.72
CA LEU A 305 -4.82 -7.70 -5.66
C LEU A 305 -4.74 -9.13 -5.13
N SER A 306 -4.46 -10.12 -5.95
CA SER A 306 -4.34 -11.51 -5.50
C SER A 306 -3.19 -11.70 -4.53
N LEU A 307 -2.03 -11.08 -4.80
CA LEU A 307 -0.89 -11.08 -3.88
C LEU A 307 -1.22 -10.41 -2.53
N ARG A 308 -2.11 -9.40 -2.53
CA ARG A 308 -2.55 -8.70 -1.31
C ARG A 308 -3.57 -9.55 -0.54
N ALA A 309 -4.55 -10.11 -1.24
CA ALA A 309 -5.57 -10.98 -0.68
C ALA A 309 -4.96 -12.27 -0.11
N GLU A 310 -4.03 -12.90 -0.83
CA GLU A 310 -3.32 -14.10 -0.36
C GLU A 310 -2.48 -13.79 0.90
N ALA A 311 -1.73 -12.67 0.90
CA ALA A 311 -0.97 -12.26 2.08
C ALA A 311 -1.88 -11.94 3.29
N LEU A 312 -3.03 -11.31 3.06
CA LEU A 312 -4.03 -11.07 4.10
C LEU A 312 -4.65 -12.38 4.60
N GLY A 313 -4.97 -13.32 3.72
CA GLY A 313 -5.46 -14.65 4.07
C GLY A 313 -4.50 -15.38 5.01
N TYR A 314 -3.20 -15.35 4.69
CA TYR A 314 -2.17 -15.89 5.59
C TYR A 314 -2.09 -15.13 6.93
N CYS A 315 -2.27 -13.82 6.95
CA CYS A 315 -2.32 -13.08 8.22
C CYS A 315 -3.51 -13.51 9.09
N LEU A 316 -4.68 -13.72 8.50
CA LEU A 316 -5.88 -14.15 9.21
C LEU A 316 -5.70 -15.57 9.75
N LEU A 317 -5.20 -16.48 8.92
CA LEU A 317 -4.90 -17.86 9.30
C LEU A 317 -3.91 -17.93 10.48
N LEU A 318 -2.92 -17.03 10.52
CA LEU A 318 -1.90 -17.03 11.55
C LEU A 318 -2.16 -16.07 12.73
N ALA A 319 -3.34 -15.47 12.81
CA ALA A 319 -3.66 -14.50 13.85
C ALA A 319 -3.49 -15.06 15.28
N SER A 320 -3.68 -16.37 15.45
CA SER A 320 -3.57 -17.11 16.72
C SER A 320 -2.29 -17.95 16.86
N VAL A 321 -1.30 -17.77 15.99
CA VAL A 321 -0.15 -18.70 15.86
C VAL A 321 1.02 -18.38 16.78
N ASP A 322 1.10 -17.15 17.27
CA ASP A 322 2.00 -16.73 18.35
C ASP A 322 1.50 -17.30 19.68
N ALA A 323 1.65 -18.62 19.83
CA ALA A 323 1.06 -19.39 20.93
C ALA A 323 1.80 -19.18 22.25
N ASN A 324 3.07 -18.75 22.19
CA ASN A 324 3.89 -18.46 23.36
C ASN A 324 3.95 -16.95 23.71
N ASP A 325 3.30 -16.09 22.93
CA ASP A 325 3.22 -14.63 23.13
C ASP A 325 4.61 -13.98 23.18
N ASP A 326 5.55 -14.47 22.37
CA ASP A 326 6.94 -13.98 22.31
C ASP A 326 7.16 -12.92 21.20
N GLU A 327 6.08 -12.50 20.55
CA GLU A 327 6.03 -11.56 19.43
C GLU A 327 6.83 -12.01 18.20
N LYS A 328 7.10 -13.31 18.08
CA LYS A 328 7.79 -13.92 16.94
C LYS A 328 6.98 -15.11 16.41
N ILE A 329 7.34 -15.51 15.20
CA ILE A 329 6.75 -16.65 14.51
C ILE A 329 7.89 -17.63 14.24
N SER A 330 7.90 -18.71 15.01
CA SER A 330 8.87 -19.79 14.87
C SER A 330 8.49 -20.76 13.74
N ALA A 331 9.48 -21.52 13.25
CA ALA A 331 9.23 -22.55 12.24
C ALA A 331 8.27 -23.64 12.75
N ASP A 332 8.28 -23.96 14.04
CA ASP A 332 7.44 -25.00 14.63
C ASP A 332 5.99 -24.55 14.80
N GLU A 333 5.75 -23.28 15.14
CA GLU A 333 4.41 -22.69 15.17
C GLU A 333 3.81 -22.64 13.76
N LEU A 334 4.60 -22.19 12.78
CA LEU A 334 4.17 -22.13 11.39
C LEU A 334 3.82 -23.51 10.83
N LYS A 335 4.62 -24.55 11.12
CA LYS A 335 4.33 -25.93 10.68
C LYS A 335 3.05 -26.51 11.29
N LYS A 336 2.67 -26.08 12.49
CA LYS A 336 1.48 -26.59 13.18
C LYS A 336 0.19 -25.95 12.64
N ALA A 337 0.25 -24.69 12.23
CA ALA A 337 -0.94 -23.91 11.94
C ALA A 337 -1.08 -23.50 10.46
N ALA A 338 -0.02 -23.55 9.66
CA ALA A 338 -0.02 -23.06 8.29
C ALA A 338 0.05 -24.20 7.26
N PRO A 339 -0.46 -23.97 6.03
CA PRO A 339 -0.23 -24.88 4.92
C PRO A 339 1.27 -25.00 4.61
N SER A 340 1.69 -26.17 4.11
CA SER A 340 3.09 -26.45 3.75
C SER A 340 3.65 -25.43 2.75
N GLU A 341 2.82 -24.94 1.84
CA GLU A 341 3.18 -23.92 0.85
C GLU A 341 3.66 -22.62 1.51
N LEU A 342 3.03 -22.18 2.61
CA LEU A 342 3.45 -20.99 3.34
C LEU A 342 4.77 -21.22 4.10
N VAL A 343 4.95 -22.42 4.65
CA VAL A 343 6.21 -22.81 5.31
C VAL A 343 7.38 -22.76 4.32
N GLU A 344 7.19 -23.31 3.12
CA GLU A 344 8.17 -23.25 2.04
C GLU A 344 8.44 -21.81 1.59
N LEU A 345 7.38 -21.02 1.37
CA LEU A 345 7.46 -19.63 0.92
C LEU A 345 8.29 -18.75 1.87
N LEU A 346 8.12 -18.93 3.17
CA LEU A 346 8.79 -18.12 4.19
C LEU A 346 10.21 -18.60 4.47
N SER A 347 10.47 -19.91 4.33
CA SER A 347 11.78 -20.53 4.58
C SER A 347 12.37 -20.15 5.96
N ILE A 348 11.52 -20.06 7.00
CA ILE A 348 11.93 -19.73 8.37
C ILE A 348 12.68 -20.92 8.97
N SER A 349 13.86 -20.67 9.54
CA SER A 349 14.63 -21.66 10.28
C SER A 349 14.30 -21.62 11.78
N ALA A 350 14.65 -22.67 12.52
CA ALA A 350 14.50 -22.67 13.97
C ALA A 350 15.42 -21.65 14.66
N GLU A 351 16.50 -21.22 14.00
CA GLU A 351 17.51 -20.29 14.54
C GLU A 351 17.14 -18.82 14.32
N GLU A 352 16.32 -18.53 13.29
CA GLU A 352 15.95 -17.17 12.89
C GLU A 352 14.42 -17.03 12.82
N PRO A 353 13.73 -16.95 13.97
CA PRO A 353 12.28 -16.73 13.99
C PRO A 353 11.95 -15.34 13.41
N LEU A 354 10.81 -15.23 12.74
CA LEU A 354 10.38 -14.00 12.11
C LEU A 354 9.66 -13.12 13.13
N ALA A 355 10.06 -11.85 13.28
CA ALA A 355 9.32 -10.91 14.10
C ALA A 355 7.87 -10.77 13.60
N ARG A 356 6.88 -10.84 14.50
CA ARG A 356 5.45 -10.86 14.17
C ARG A 356 5.04 -9.67 13.30
N GLN A 357 5.46 -8.46 13.66
CA GLN A 357 5.21 -7.24 12.87
C GLN A 357 5.83 -7.22 11.47
N SER A 358 6.81 -8.08 11.19
CA SER A 358 7.44 -8.21 9.88
C SER A 358 6.81 -9.29 9.01
N PHE A 359 5.80 -10.01 9.53
CA PHE A 359 5.19 -11.14 8.85
C PHE A 359 4.56 -10.73 7.52
N TYR A 360 3.57 -9.84 7.54
CA TYR A 360 2.86 -9.37 6.35
C TYR A 360 3.79 -8.82 5.26
N PRO A 361 4.70 -7.86 5.52
CA PRO A 361 5.59 -7.34 4.48
C PRO A 361 6.55 -8.41 3.94
N THR A 362 6.95 -9.39 4.75
CA THR A 362 7.79 -10.51 4.31
C THR A 362 7.03 -11.43 3.37
N VAL A 363 5.82 -11.86 3.75
CA VAL A 363 4.94 -12.68 2.92
C VAL A 363 4.70 -12.00 1.57
N ARG A 364 4.27 -10.73 1.57
CA ARG A 364 4.02 -9.98 0.32
C ARG A 364 5.23 -9.95 -0.60
N ARG A 365 6.43 -9.71 -0.04
CA ARG A 365 7.67 -9.68 -0.83
C ARG A 365 8.00 -11.05 -1.41
N ARG A 366 7.79 -12.13 -0.66
CA ARG A 366 8.05 -13.50 -1.12
C ARG A 366 7.05 -13.91 -2.21
N LEU A 367 5.76 -13.63 -2.04
CA LEU A 367 4.74 -13.86 -3.06
C LEU A 367 5.05 -13.11 -4.35
N ALA A 368 5.43 -11.83 -4.26
CA ALA A 368 5.81 -11.05 -5.44
C ALA A 368 7.02 -11.65 -6.17
N ARG A 369 8.05 -12.12 -5.45
CA ARG A 369 9.21 -12.80 -6.06
C ARG A 369 8.81 -14.11 -6.73
N ARG A 370 7.94 -14.91 -6.11
CA ARG A 370 7.41 -16.16 -6.69
C ARG A 370 6.67 -15.86 -8.00
N ALA A 371 5.78 -14.86 -8.00
CA ALA A 371 5.06 -14.44 -9.19
C ALA A 371 5.99 -13.95 -10.31
N SER A 372 7.04 -13.18 -9.99
CA SER A 372 8.03 -12.75 -10.99
C SER A 372 8.88 -13.89 -11.55
N ALA A 373 9.19 -14.93 -10.76
CA ALA A 373 9.95 -16.08 -11.22
C ALA A 373 9.17 -16.91 -12.26
N ILE A 374 7.85 -17.02 -12.11
CA ILE A 374 6.96 -17.74 -13.03
C ILE A 374 6.84 -17.03 -14.39
N VAL A 375 6.84 -15.69 -14.40
CA VAL A 375 6.73 -14.91 -15.65
C VAL A 375 8.05 -14.91 -16.44
N GLY A 376 9.19 -15.13 -15.78
CA GLY A 376 10.51 -15.10 -16.42
C GLY A 376 11.01 -16.45 -16.93
N SER A 377 10.34 -17.56 -16.58
CA SER A 377 10.62 -18.92 -17.05
C SER A 377 9.78 -19.25 -18.27
#